data_AF-A0A3S5IUJ8-F1
#
_entry.id   AF-A0A3S5IUJ8-F1
#
_cell.length_a   1.000
_cell.length_b   1.000
_cell.length_c   1.000
_cell.angle_alpha   90.00
_cell.angle_beta   90.00
_cell.angle_gamma   90.00
#
_symmetry.space_group_name_H-M   'P 1'
#
loop_
_entity.id
_entity.type
_entity.pdbx_description
1 polymer ?
#
loop_
_entity_poly.entity_id
_entity_poly.type
_entity_poly.pdbx_seq_one_letter_code
_entity_poly.pdbx_strand_id
1 'polypeptide(L)'
;MRAWWWGSASSAAGVSAGSGPPLALEGRLRRVTANDIAHVTPRDVARVKQQMSLEDLHCAMRVMLGDNRYAEVLEQAPPSSLRSAAHGLSATQLSGLMTISKSNFLALYNVLPYTTQAHLAEMTAISNTAG
;
A
#
# COMPACT_ATOMS: atom_id res chain seq x y z
N MET A 1 7.02 25.94 -7.09
CA MET A 1 7.15 24.60 -7.72
C MET A 1 8.26 23.85 -6.99
N ARG A 2 7.93 22.80 -6.21
CA ARG A 2 8.89 22.06 -5.37
C ARG A 2 9.14 20.68 -5.99
N ALA A 3 10.33 20.50 -6.57
CA ALA A 3 10.81 19.25 -7.10
C ALA A 3 11.43 18.41 -5.97
N TRP A 4 10.93 17.19 -5.76
CA TRP A 4 11.52 16.22 -4.85
C TRP A 4 12.52 15.34 -5.61
N TRP A 5 13.75 15.86 -5.68
CA TRP A 5 15.06 15.20 -5.64
C TRP A 5 15.17 13.73 -6.08
N TRP A 6 15.51 13.51 -7.36
CA TRP A 6 16.50 12.51 -7.78
C TRP A 6 17.32 13.14 -8.92
N GLY A 7 18.53 13.60 -8.62
CA GLY A 7 19.41 14.24 -9.61
C GLY A 7 20.67 14.83 -8.99
N SER A 8 21.78 14.13 -9.24
CA SER A 8 23.21 14.45 -9.19
C SER A 8 23.71 15.75 -8.54
N ALA A 9 24.73 15.56 -7.70
CA ALA A 9 25.56 16.58 -7.10
C ALA A 9 26.20 17.56 -8.10
N SER A 10 26.18 18.85 -7.75
CA SER A 10 27.25 19.81 -8.06
C SER A 10 27.22 20.94 -7.02
N SER A 11 28.42 21.30 -6.58
CA SER A 11 28.75 22.01 -5.34
C SER A 11 28.24 23.45 -5.25
N ALA A 12 27.72 23.82 -4.07
CA ALA A 12 27.95 25.12 -3.43
C ALA A 12 27.63 25.00 -1.93
N ALA A 13 28.54 25.51 -1.11
CA ALA A 13 28.64 25.30 0.33
C ALA A 13 27.51 25.96 1.15
N GLY A 14 27.15 25.34 2.29
CA GLY A 14 26.47 26.06 3.37
C GLY A 14 25.55 25.23 4.29
N VAL A 15 26.16 24.56 5.27
CA VAL A 15 25.64 24.24 6.62
C VAL A 15 24.78 22.97 6.84
N SER A 16 25.47 21.96 7.40
CA SER A 16 25.08 20.87 8.32
C SER A 16 23.72 20.19 8.16
N ALA A 17 23.63 19.03 7.51
CA ALA A 17 24.05 17.69 7.97
C ALA A 17 23.13 17.07 9.05
N GLY A 18 21.93 16.68 8.62
CA GLY A 18 21.12 15.63 9.23
C GLY A 18 20.89 14.48 8.24
N SER A 19 21.94 14.04 7.53
CA SER A 19 21.84 12.95 6.57
C SER A 19 22.11 11.61 7.26
N GLY A 20 21.10 11.11 7.97
CA GLY A 20 21.08 9.72 8.39
C GLY A 20 21.08 8.78 7.19
N PRO A 21 21.54 7.51 7.35
CA PRO A 21 21.49 6.53 6.27
C PRO A 21 20.06 6.40 5.73
N PRO A 22 19.88 6.19 4.42
CA PRO A 22 18.56 6.01 3.84
C PRO A 22 17.83 4.89 4.58
N LEU A 23 16.65 5.20 5.12
CA LEU A 23 15.81 4.21 5.78
C LEU A 23 15.58 3.02 4.84
N ALA A 24 15.66 1.80 5.38
CA ALA A 24 15.27 0.59 4.67
C ALA A 24 13.87 0.79 4.06
N LEU A 25 13.64 0.23 2.86
CA LEU A 25 12.42 0.44 2.08
C LEU A 25 11.15 0.30 2.94
N GLU A 26 11.09 -0.71 3.78
CA GLU A 26 10.00 -0.95 4.72
C GLU A 26 9.73 0.26 5.63
N GLY A 27 10.76 0.84 6.25
CA GLY A 27 10.63 2.02 7.10
C GLY A 27 10.17 3.26 6.33
N ARG A 28 10.45 3.35 5.02
CA ARG A 28 9.94 4.42 4.15
C ARG A 28 8.47 4.20 3.82
N LEU A 29 8.08 2.97 3.49
CA LEU A 29 6.70 2.61 3.17
C LEU A 29 5.77 2.87 4.35
N ARG A 30 6.19 2.53 5.58
CA ARG A 30 5.41 2.78 6.79
C ARG A 30 5.19 4.27 7.11
N ARG A 31 6.03 5.17 6.58
CA ARG A 31 5.90 6.61 6.78
C ARG A 31 5.01 7.32 5.76
N VAL A 32 4.62 6.62 4.68
CA VAL A 32 3.71 7.18 3.66
C VAL A 32 2.39 7.53 4.34
N THR A 33 1.90 8.75 4.15
CA THR A 33 0.64 9.22 4.72
C THR A 33 -0.49 9.19 3.70
N ALA A 34 -1.74 9.24 4.16
CA ALA A 34 -2.92 9.46 3.31
C ALA A 34 -2.75 10.66 2.35
N ASN A 35 -2.15 11.75 2.83
CA ASN A 35 -1.89 12.92 2.00
C ASN A 35 -0.89 12.62 0.88
N ASP A 36 0.14 11.82 1.15
CA ASP A 36 1.09 11.41 0.10
C ASP A 36 0.39 10.55 -0.96
N ILE A 37 -0.49 9.64 -0.54
CA ILE A 37 -1.29 8.78 -1.41
C ILE A 37 -2.21 9.62 -2.32
N ALA A 38 -2.85 10.66 -1.77
CA ALA A 38 -3.76 11.54 -2.51
C ALA A 38 -3.09 12.33 -3.65
N HIS A 39 -1.77 12.51 -3.59
CA HIS A 39 -1.01 13.26 -4.59
C HIS A 39 -0.26 12.37 -5.58
N VAL A 40 -0.38 11.04 -5.48
CA VAL A 40 0.24 10.12 -6.43
C VAL A 40 -0.32 10.35 -7.83
N THR A 41 0.55 10.55 -8.82
CA THR A 41 0.15 10.73 -10.21
C THR A 41 0.31 9.45 -11.03
N PRO A 42 -0.39 9.33 -12.19
CA PRO A 42 -0.18 8.21 -13.11
C PRO A 42 1.28 8.08 -13.59
N ARG A 43 2.02 9.18 -13.69
CA ARG A 43 3.44 9.17 -14.06
C ARG A 43 4.30 8.54 -12.98
N ASP A 44 4.00 8.83 -11.71
CA ASP A 44 4.71 8.20 -10.59
C ASP A 44 4.49 6.69 -10.58
N VAL A 45 3.24 6.26 -10.82
CA VAL A 45 2.89 4.84 -10.95
C VAL A 45 3.67 4.17 -12.09
N ALA A 46 3.67 4.77 -13.28
CA ALA A 46 4.40 4.23 -14.42
C ALA A 46 5.91 4.12 -14.15
N ARG A 47 6.51 5.15 -13.52
CA ARG A 47 7.93 5.15 -13.14
C ARG A 47 8.24 4.02 -12.15
N VAL A 48 7.40 3.84 -11.12
CA VAL A 48 7.57 2.74 -10.15
C VAL A 48 7.50 1.38 -10.83
N LYS A 49 6.52 1.15 -11.71
CA LYS A 49 6.40 -0.13 -12.43
C LYS A 49 7.63 -0.48 -13.29
N GLN A 50 8.37 0.52 -13.77
CA GLN A 50 9.57 0.32 -14.57
C GLN A 50 10.84 0.11 -13.73
N GLN A 51 10.91 0.70 -12.55
CA GLN A 51 12.14 0.77 -11.75
C GLN A 51 12.15 -0.19 -10.55
N MET A 52 11.00 -0.74 -10.19
CA MET A 52 10.83 -1.54 -8.98
C MET A 52 11.34 -2.96 -9.18
N SER A 53 12.21 -3.40 -8.28
CA SER A 53 12.69 -4.78 -8.25
C SER A 53 11.62 -5.73 -7.69
N LEU A 54 11.79 -7.04 -7.94
CA LEU A 54 10.92 -8.07 -7.36
C LEU A 54 11.01 -8.09 -5.82
N GLU A 55 12.20 -7.87 -5.27
CA GLU A 55 12.41 -7.82 -3.82
C GLU A 55 11.68 -6.64 -3.18
N ASP A 56 11.76 -5.46 -3.81
CA ASP A 56 11.03 -4.27 -3.37
C ASP A 56 9.52 -4.49 -3.44
N LEU A 57 9.04 -5.22 -4.45
CA LEU A 57 7.64 -5.60 -4.57
C LEU A 57 7.18 -6.53 -3.46
N HIS A 58 7.96 -7.57 -3.15
CA HIS A 58 7.62 -8.45 -2.03
C HIS A 58 7.65 -7.72 -0.69
N CYS A 59 8.60 -6.80 -0.49
CA CYS A 59 8.63 -5.93 0.69
C CYS A 59 7.37 -5.04 0.75
N ALA A 60 7.02 -4.37 -0.35
CA ALA A 60 5.85 -3.50 -0.42
C ALA A 60 4.53 -4.25 -0.19
N MET A 61 4.38 -5.44 -0.77
CA MET A 61 3.21 -6.29 -0.55
C MET A 61 3.09 -6.70 0.91
N ARG A 62 4.21 -7.08 1.55
CA ARG A 62 4.21 -7.47 2.96
C ARG A 62 3.79 -6.32 3.87
N VAL A 63 4.32 -5.11 3.65
CA VAL A 63 3.95 -3.92 4.44
C VAL A 63 2.48 -3.56 4.21
N MET A 64 2.03 -3.57 2.95
CA MET A 64 0.64 -3.26 2.62
C MET A 64 -0.36 -4.23 3.24
N LEU A 65 -0.04 -5.53 3.27
CA LEU A 65 -0.88 -6.56 3.90
C LEU A 65 -0.77 -6.53 5.43
N GLY A 66 0.45 -6.42 5.96
CA GLY A 66 0.72 -6.42 7.40
C GLY A 66 0.11 -5.23 8.12
N ASP A 67 0.18 -4.05 7.51
CA ASP A 67 -0.39 -2.82 8.08
C ASP A 67 -1.84 -2.56 7.57
N ASN A 68 -2.45 -3.52 6.86
CA ASN A 68 -3.80 -3.46 6.28
C ASN A 68 -4.11 -2.16 5.50
N ARG A 69 -3.12 -1.64 4.77
CA ARG A 69 -3.17 -0.30 4.13
C ARG A 69 -3.91 -0.27 2.80
N TYR A 70 -4.45 -1.41 2.38
CA TYR A 70 -5.15 -1.52 1.11
C TYR A 70 -6.38 -0.60 1.05
N ALA A 71 -7.13 -0.49 2.15
CA ALA A 71 -8.29 0.40 2.24
C ALA A 71 -7.90 1.88 2.10
N GLU A 72 -6.84 2.32 2.80
CA GLU A 72 -6.33 3.69 2.75
C GLU A 72 -5.92 4.09 1.33
N VAL A 73 -5.27 3.17 0.60
CA VAL A 73 -4.89 3.41 -0.81
C VAL A 73 -6.11 3.54 -1.71
N LEU A 74 -7.13 2.70 -1.53
CA LEU A 74 -8.35 2.77 -2.34
C LEU A 74 -9.18 4.03 -2.06
N GLU A 75 -9.18 4.50 -0.82
CA GLU A 75 -9.94 5.68 -0.41
C GLU A 75 -9.27 6.99 -0.85
N GLN A 76 -7.93 7.07 -0.70
CA GLN A 76 -7.21 8.33 -0.85
C GLN A 76 -6.61 8.51 -2.25
N ALA A 77 -6.27 7.43 -2.97
CA ALA A 77 -5.58 7.56 -4.26
C ALA A 77 -6.48 8.13 -5.36
N PRO A 78 -5.96 9.01 -6.23
CA PRO A 78 -6.72 9.50 -7.37
C PRO A 78 -7.17 8.35 -8.30
N PRO A 79 -8.42 8.36 -8.81
CA PRO A 79 -8.92 7.32 -9.71
C PRO A 79 -8.08 7.12 -10.97
N SER A 80 -7.44 8.19 -11.47
CA SER A 80 -6.53 8.14 -12.62
C SER A 80 -5.27 7.32 -12.32
N SER A 81 -4.72 7.46 -11.11
CA SER A 81 -3.53 6.74 -10.64
C SER A 81 -3.85 5.27 -10.38
N LEU A 82 -5.02 4.96 -9.80
CA LEU A 82 -5.51 3.59 -9.66
C LEU A 82 -5.69 2.91 -11.02
N ARG A 83 -6.25 3.60 -12.00
CA ARG A 83 -6.40 3.08 -13.37
C ARG A 83 -5.05 2.82 -14.03
N SER A 84 -4.07 3.70 -13.82
CA SER A 84 -2.70 3.49 -14.30
C SER A 84 -2.02 2.31 -13.61
N ALA A 85 -2.27 2.10 -12.32
CA ALA A 85 -1.75 0.95 -11.57
C ALA A 85 -2.33 -0.37 -12.11
N ALA A 86 -3.63 -0.40 -12.40
CA ALA A 86 -4.30 -1.55 -13.00
C ALA A 86 -3.89 -1.81 -14.46
N HIS A 87 -3.38 -0.80 -15.18
CA HIS A 87 -2.99 -0.93 -16.57
C HIS A 87 -1.83 -1.92 -16.74
N GLY A 88 -1.99 -2.92 -17.61
CA GLY A 88 -0.98 -3.95 -17.84
C GLY A 88 -1.08 -5.16 -16.90
N LEU A 89 -2.11 -5.22 -16.04
CA LEU A 89 -2.52 -6.49 -15.45
C LEU A 89 -3.05 -7.39 -16.56
N SER A 90 -2.61 -8.65 -16.59
CA SER A 90 -3.16 -9.63 -17.53
C SER A 90 -4.61 -9.95 -17.16
N ALA A 91 -5.41 -10.39 -18.13
CA ALA A 91 -6.77 -10.85 -17.89
C ALA A 91 -6.82 -11.95 -16.79
N THR A 92 -5.79 -12.80 -16.73
CA THR A 92 -5.65 -13.83 -15.70
C THR A 92 -5.41 -13.25 -14.31
N GLN A 93 -4.59 -12.21 -14.18
CA GLN A 93 -4.35 -11.53 -12.91
C GLN A 93 -5.60 -10.78 -12.42
N LEU A 94 -6.32 -10.13 -13.33
CA LEU A 94 -7.56 -9.44 -13.01
C LEU A 94 -8.67 -10.43 -12.60
N SER A 95 -8.77 -11.56 -13.32
CA SER A 95 -9.71 -12.64 -13.02
C SER A 95 -9.40 -13.30 -11.67
N GLY A 96 -8.11 -13.50 -11.35
CA GLY A 96 -7.66 -13.99 -10.04
C GLY A 96 -8.05 -13.06 -8.90
N LEU A 97 -7.80 -11.75 -9.05
CA LEU A 97 -8.21 -10.74 -8.08
C LEU A 97 -9.73 -10.76 -7.86
N MET A 98 -10.52 -10.72 -8.94
CA MET A 98 -11.98 -10.78 -8.86
C MET A 98 -12.49 -12.07 -8.22
N THR A 99 -11.87 -13.21 -8.52
CA THR A 99 -12.23 -14.51 -7.95
C THR A 99 -11.98 -14.53 -6.44
N ILE A 100 -10.82 -14.05 -6.00
CA ILE A 100 -10.47 -13.97 -4.57
C ILE A 100 -11.40 -13.00 -3.85
N SER A 101 -11.61 -11.79 -4.40
CA SER A 101 -12.52 -10.81 -3.82
C SER A 101 -13.94 -11.37 -3.69
N LYS A 102 -14.47 -12.00 -4.75
CA LYS A 102 -15.79 -12.63 -4.73
C LYS A 102 -15.89 -13.74 -3.68
N SER A 103 -14.87 -14.60 -3.59
CA SER A 103 -14.81 -15.68 -2.60
C SER A 103 -14.82 -15.13 -1.17
N ASN A 104 -14.02 -14.10 -0.90
CA ASN A 104 -13.94 -13.47 0.42
C ASN A 104 -15.24 -12.75 0.79
N PHE A 105 -15.87 -12.05 -0.16
CA PHE A 105 -17.17 -11.42 0.05
C PHE A 105 -18.28 -12.44 0.31
N LEU A 106 -18.28 -13.57 -0.41
CA LEU A 106 -19.24 -14.65 -0.18
C LEU A 106 -19.02 -15.30 1.19
N ALA A 107 -17.78 -15.52 1.61
CA ALA A 107 -17.48 -16.03 2.94
C ALA A 107 -18.00 -15.07 4.04
N LEU A 108 -17.74 -13.77 3.91
CA LEU A 108 -18.26 -12.76 4.84
C LEU A 108 -19.79 -12.73 4.85
N TYR A 109 -20.42 -12.71 3.67
CA TYR A 109 -21.88 -12.72 3.54
C TYR A 109 -22.52 -13.97 4.13
N ASN A 110 -21.86 -15.12 4.00
CA ASN A 110 -22.36 -16.38 4.56
C ASN A 110 -22.12 -16.50 6.06
N VAL A 111 -21.16 -15.78 6.64
CA VAL A 111 -20.86 -15.81 8.09
C VAL A 111 -21.66 -14.76 8.86
N LEU A 112 -21.91 -13.59 8.27
CA LEU A 112 -22.62 -12.46 8.89
C LEU A 112 -23.96 -12.84 9.55
N PRO A 113 -24.85 -13.65 8.91
CA PRO A 113 -26.12 -14.07 9.52
C PRO A 113 -25.97 -14.94 10.76
N TYR A 114 -24.82 -15.60 10.93
CA TYR A 114 -24.53 -16.49 12.06
C TYR A 114 -23.63 -15.82 13.11
N THR A 115 -23.24 -14.56 12.87
CA THR A 115 -22.40 -13.80 13.79
C THR A 115 -23.28 -13.27 14.92
N THR A 116 -23.24 -13.93 16.07
CA THR A 116 -23.97 -13.50 17.27
C THR A 116 -23.12 -12.55 18.12
N GLN A 117 -23.77 -11.82 19.02
CA GLN A 117 -23.09 -10.92 19.95
C GLN A 117 -22.06 -11.65 20.84
N ALA A 118 -22.33 -12.91 21.19
CA ALA A 118 -21.40 -13.77 21.91
C ALA A 118 -20.16 -14.10 21.08
N HIS A 119 -20.33 -14.39 19.79
CA HIS A 119 -19.23 -14.66 18.86
C HIS A 119 -18.31 -13.44 18.69
N LEU A 120 -18.89 -12.23 18.62
CA LEU A 120 -18.11 -10.98 18.57
C LEU A 120 -17.34 -10.73 19.87
N ALA A 121 -17.95 -11.00 21.03
CA ALA A 121 -17.30 -10.86 22.32
C ALA A 121 -16.09 -11.82 22.45
N GLU A 122 -16.23 -13.04 21.96
CA GLU A 122 -15.17 -14.06 21.97
C GLU A 122 -14.01 -13.71 21.02
N MET A 123 -14.31 -13.25 19.80
CA MET A 123 -13.29 -12.75 18.88
C MET A 123 -12.52 -11.55 19.46
N THR A 124 -13.21 -10.66 20.16
CA THR A 124 -12.60 -9.49 20.81
C THR A 124 -11.70 -9.91 21.98
N ALA A 125 -12.12 -10.93 22.75
CA ALA A 125 -11.30 -11.48 23.83
C ALA A 125 -9.99 -12.09 23.30
N ILE A 126 -10.05 -12.87 22.20
CA ILE A 126 -8.88 -13.46 21.55
C ILE A 126 -7.92 -12.37 21.05
N SER A 127 -8.44 -11.33 20.40
CA SER A 127 -7.66 -10.18 19.92
C SER A 127 -6.90 -9.47 21.05
N ASN A 128 -7.51 -9.34 22.22
CA ASN A 128 -6.90 -8.64 23.36
C ASN A 128 -5.88 -9.50 24.13
N THR A 129 -5.94 -10.83 24.01
CA THR A 129 -4.95 -11.75 24.59
C THR A 129 -3.73 -11.98 23.70
N ALA A 130 -3.77 -11.56 22.43
CA ALA A 130 -2.71 -11.77 21.46
C ALA A 130 -1.78 -10.55 21.25
N GLY A 131 -2.00 -9.46 21.98
CA GLY A 131 -1.14 -8.26 22.03
C GLY A 131 -0.47 -8.10 23.38
#